data_AF-A0AAU7MLH4-F1
#
_entry.id   AF-A0AAU7MLH4-F1
#
_cell.length_a   1.000
_cell.length_b   1.000
_cell.length_c   1.000
_cell.angle_alpha   90.00
_cell.angle_beta   90.00
_cell.angle_gamma   90.00
#
_symmetry.space_group_name_H-M   'P 1'
#
loop_
_entity.id
_entity.type
_entity.pdbx_description
1 polymer ?
#
loop_
_entity_poly.entity_id
_entity_poly.type
_entity_poly.pdbx_seq_one_letter_code
_entity_poly.pdbx_strand_id
1 'polypeptide(L)'
;MLFPRSILSVIVVLALSGCGGGSGGSSGPVEAPPATEPTPAPSVPSVSLNQVFVQAAEGEILKLPGQFRQPDSVTLSQSPDIGLEVESFQANEISLRVPVVDRPSASDLQLTFVYGDQSIEQRVSLLAQNTSGEALVAQVQDTLRERESILELAQDFSLYRFFIDYAYLYDLVTYSEKEQRLSEFLALDSPSRATVYSAIEGLGAAFNDYQAGQIADQALNQALGLAEQAILEHGRYGARMLEEIQPLVEILVPELSSGDLVYVPELGIYSRIASTPLYGDVTEAGFEVAQSFRPIESLIRSRKTQSLTCESL
;
A
#
# COMPACT_ATOMS: atom_id res chain seq x y z
N MET A 1 -12.68 -11.49 -26.10
CA MET A 1 -12.51 -12.71 -25.29
C MET A 1 -12.60 -12.29 -23.84
N LEU A 2 -13.66 -12.72 -23.14
CA LEU A 2 -13.94 -12.41 -21.74
C LEU A 2 -13.23 -13.44 -20.86
N PHE A 3 -12.34 -13.01 -19.98
CA PHE A 3 -11.82 -13.84 -18.89
C PHE A 3 -12.35 -13.29 -17.55
N PRO A 4 -13.04 -14.12 -16.74
CA PRO A 4 -13.50 -13.69 -15.43
C PRO A 4 -12.35 -13.76 -14.42
N ARG A 5 -12.28 -12.73 -13.57
CA ARG A 5 -11.43 -12.68 -12.37
C ARG A 5 -12.05 -13.55 -11.29
N SER A 6 -11.42 -14.69 -10.99
CA SER A 6 -11.77 -15.53 -9.83
C SER A 6 -10.95 -15.10 -8.62
N ILE A 7 -11.63 -14.55 -7.61
CA ILE A 7 -11.11 -14.27 -6.27
C ILE A 7 -11.02 -15.62 -5.54
N LEU A 8 -9.80 -16.10 -5.27
CA LEU A 8 -9.59 -17.28 -4.44
C LEU A 8 -9.43 -16.83 -2.98
N SER A 9 -10.55 -16.82 -2.25
CA SER A 9 -10.54 -16.74 -0.78
C SER A 9 -10.09 -18.07 -0.20
N VAL A 10 -8.96 -18.07 0.51
CA VAL A 10 -8.48 -19.23 1.27
C VAL A 10 -9.13 -19.18 2.66
N ILE A 11 -10.18 -19.99 2.85
CA ILE A 11 -10.74 -20.28 4.17
C ILE A 11 -10.10 -21.58 4.65
N VAL A 12 -9.19 -21.50 5.62
CA VAL A 12 -8.66 -22.66 6.35
C VAL A 12 -9.57 -22.92 7.55
N VAL A 13 -10.46 -23.91 7.44
CA VAL A 13 -11.20 -24.45 8.59
C VAL A 13 -10.40 -25.62 9.16
N LEU A 14 -9.75 -25.40 10.31
CA LEU A 14 -9.17 -26.46 11.14
C LEU A 14 -10.29 -27.10 11.97
N ALA A 15 -10.79 -28.24 11.49
CA ALA A 15 -11.69 -29.11 12.26
C ALA A 15 -10.87 -29.99 13.22
N LEU A 16 -10.89 -29.65 14.51
CA LEU A 16 -10.46 -30.54 15.60
C LEU A 16 -11.65 -31.44 15.98
N SER A 17 -11.64 -32.68 15.48
CA SER A 17 -12.54 -33.73 15.95
C SER A 17 -11.95 -34.38 17.21
N GLY A 18 -12.52 -34.04 18.36
CA GLY A 18 -12.45 -34.85 19.57
C GLY A 18 -13.58 -35.87 19.59
N CYS A 19 -13.25 -37.14 19.82
CA CYS A 19 -14.18 -38.13 20.37
C CYS A 19 -13.38 -39.20 21.11
N GLY A 20 -13.28 -39.04 22.43
CA GLY A 20 -12.87 -40.08 23.36
C GLY A 20 -14.12 -40.68 24.00
N GLY A 21 -14.25 -42.01 23.97
CA GLY A 21 -15.32 -42.74 24.64
C GLY A 21 -14.83 -44.13 25.03
N GLY A 22 -14.42 -44.29 26.29
CA GLY A 22 -14.02 -45.56 26.90
C GLY A 22 -14.87 -45.85 28.13
N SER A 23 -15.57 -46.97 28.10
CA SER A 23 -16.56 -47.42 29.09
C SER A 23 -16.00 -48.40 30.11
N GLY A 24 -16.46 -48.29 31.35
CA GLY A 24 -16.91 -49.44 32.16
C GLY A 24 -15.92 -50.07 33.14
N GLY A 25 -16.23 -49.96 34.44
CA GLY A 25 -15.58 -50.75 35.49
C GLY A 25 -16.24 -50.55 36.86
N SER A 26 -17.18 -51.46 37.19
CA SER A 26 -17.92 -51.55 38.45
C SER A 26 -17.10 -52.25 39.54
N SER A 27 -17.07 -51.71 40.78
CA SER A 27 -17.06 -52.53 42.01
C SER A 27 -17.25 -51.70 43.29
N GLY A 28 -18.28 -52.07 44.07
CA GLY A 28 -18.21 -52.23 45.53
C GLY A 28 -18.26 -51.00 46.44
N PRO A 29 -19.26 -50.87 47.35
CA PRO A 29 -19.24 -49.86 48.39
C PRO A 29 -18.32 -50.32 49.54
N VAL A 30 -17.27 -49.55 49.82
CA VAL A 30 -16.48 -49.67 51.05
C VAL A 30 -16.67 -48.41 51.87
N GLU A 31 -17.29 -48.61 53.03
CA GLU A 31 -17.54 -47.64 54.08
C GLU A 31 -16.21 -47.12 54.66
N ALA A 32 -16.02 -45.80 54.70
CA ALA A 32 -14.84 -45.15 55.24
C ALA A 32 -15.21 -43.81 55.93
N PRO A 33 -14.42 -43.36 56.93
CA PRO A 33 -14.84 -42.59 58.11
C PRO A 33 -14.96 -41.06 57.86
N PRO A 34 -15.41 -40.24 58.84
CA PRO A 34 -16.04 -38.94 58.56
C PRO A 34 -15.09 -37.92 57.93
N ALA A 35 -15.67 -37.17 56.99
CA ALA A 35 -15.03 -36.12 56.21
C ALA A 35 -14.39 -35.05 57.10
N THR A 36 -13.08 -34.89 56.97
CA THR A 36 -12.40 -33.65 57.34
C THR A 36 -12.73 -32.64 56.25
N GLU A 37 -13.29 -31.49 56.61
CA GLU A 37 -13.60 -30.41 55.65
C GLU A 37 -12.36 -30.09 54.81
N PRO A 38 -12.45 -30.14 53.47
CA PRO A 38 -11.35 -29.69 52.63
C PRO A 38 -11.20 -28.19 52.82
N THR A 39 -10.09 -27.78 53.42
CA THR A 39 -9.57 -26.41 53.33
C THR A 39 -9.69 -25.97 51.86
N PRO A 40 -10.35 -24.84 51.55
CA PRO A 40 -10.53 -24.42 50.16
C PRO A 40 -9.15 -24.29 49.54
N ALA A 41 -8.89 -25.10 48.51
CA ALA A 41 -7.69 -24.96 47.70
C ALA A 41 -7.60 -23.49 47.25
N PRO A 42 -6.40 -22.87 47.32
CA PRO A 42 -6.23 -21.51 46.83
C PRO A 42 -6.78 -21.44 45.41
N SER A 43 -7.80 -20.60 45.21
CA SER A 43 -8.42 -20.39 43.92
C SER A 43 -7.35 -19.94 42.95
N VAL A 44 -6.99 -20.79 41.99
CA VAL A 44 -6.04 -20.45 40.93
C VAL A 44 -6.63 -19.23 40.19
N PRO A 45 -5.91 -18.10 40.11
CA PRO A 45 -6.37 -16.97 39.33
C PRO A 45 -6.57 -17.43 37.88
N SER A 46 -7.68 -17.04 37.26
CA SER A 46 -7.91 -17.29 35.84
C SER A 46 -7.58 -16.00 35.09
N VAL A 47 -6.84 -16.14 33.98
CA VAL A 47 -6.61 -15.04 33.03
C VAL A 47 -7.18 -15.46 31.69
N SER A 48 -8.00 -14.61 31.10
CA SER A 48 -8.47 -14.76 29.72
C SER A 48 -8.43 -13.41 29.03
N LEU A 49 -7.82 -13.35 27.86
CA LEU A 49 -7.87 -12.18 26.99
C LEU A 49 -9.01 -12.32 25.98
N ASN A 50 -9.66 -11.21 25.65
CA ASN A 50 -10.82 -11.22 24.76
C ASN A 50 -10.43 -11.44 23.28
N GLN A 51 -9.16 -11.27 22.95
CA GLN A 51 -8.65 -11.30 21.57
C GLN A 51 -7.37 -12.11 21.49
N VAL A 52 -7.28 -12.92 20.42
CA VAL A 52 -6.09 -13.73 20.09
C VAL A 52 -5.30 -13.09 18.94
N PHE A 53 -5.92 -12.17 18.19
CA PHE A 53 -5.30 -11.40 17.12
C PHE A 53 -5.71 -9.94 17.19
N VAL A 54 -4.74 -9.04 17.04
CA VAL A 54 -4.92 -7.58 17.11
C VAL A 54 -4.11 -6.88 16.03
N GLN A 55 -4.63 -5.77 15.53
CA GLN A 55 -3.91 -4.85 14.64
C GLN A 55 -3.83 -3.50 15.33
N ALA A 56 -2.70 -2.83 15.21
CA ALA A 56 -2.49 -1.51 15.79
C ALA A 56 -1.59 -0.67 14.89
N ALA A 57 -1.85 0.63 14.82
CA ALA A 57 -0.94 1.54 14.15
C ALA A 57 0.28 1.79 15.03
N GLU A 58 1.41 2.08 14.39
CA GLU A 58 2.61 2.48 15.09
C GLU A 58 2.41 3.74 15.96
N GLY A 59 3.12 3.80 17.08
CA GLY A 59 3.02 4.91 18.04
C GLY A 59 1.74 4.92 18.88
N GLU A 60 0.76 4.06 18.59
CA GLU A 60 -0.48 3.96 19.37
C GLU A 60 -0.31 3.16 20.68
N ILE A 61 -1.24 3.40 21.60
CA ILE A 61 -1.40 2.60 22.82
C ILE A 61 -2.47 1.54 22.55
N LEU A 62 -2.03 0.30 22.37
CA LEU A 62 -2.88 -0.86 22.20
C LEU A 62 -3.45 -1.31 23.54
N LYS A 63 -4.78 -1.32 23.65
CA LYS A 63 -5.49 -1.81 24.82
C LYS A 63 -5.95 -3.24 24.61
N LEU A 64 -5.50 -4.15 25.46
CA LEU A 64 -5.87 -5.57 25.49
C LEU A 64 -6.83 -5.82 26.66
N PRO A 65 -8.15 -5.83 26.41
CA PRO A 65 -9.13 -6.14 27.44
C PRO A 65 -9.18 -7.65 27.72
N GLY A 66 -9.49 -8.01 28.96
CA GLY A 66 -9.67 -9.39 29.37
C GLY A 66 -10.42 -9.56 30.69
N GLN A 67 -10.43 -10.78 31.19
CA GLN A 67 -10.99 -11.16 32.48
C GLN A 67 -9.84 -11.64 33.38
N PHE A 68 -9.37 -10.74 34.26
CA PHE A 68 -8.31 -11.02 35.22
C PHE A 68 -8.29 -9.96 36.33
N ARG A 69 -7.87 -10.37 37.53
CA ARG A 69 -7.60 -9.42 38.63
C ARG A 69 -6.31 -8.65 38.33
N GLN A 70 -6.09 -7.53 38.99
CA GLN A 70 -4.82 -6.81 38.84
C GLN A 70 -3.64 -7.70 39.25
N PRO A 71 -2.68 -7.99 38.34
CA PRO A 71 -1.49 -8.78 38.66
C PRO A 71 -0.46 -7.93 39.41
N ASP A 72 0.50 -8.60 40.07
CA ASP A 72 1.63 -7.94 40.72
C ASP A 72 2.62 -7.39 39.68
N SER A 73 2.80 -8.13 38.58
CA SER A 73 3.55 -7.70 37.41
C SER A 73 3.08 -8.42 36.16
N VAL A 74 3.30 -7.78 35.01
CA VAL A 74 3.15 -8.40 33.68
C VAL A 74 4.49 -8.29 32.97
N THR A 75 5.00 -9.43 32.49
CA THR A 75 6.15 -9.45 31.59
C THR A 75 5.69 -9.78 30.18
N LEU A 76 6.36 -9.18 29.20
CA LEU A 76 6.11 -9.37 27.78
C LEU A 76 7.33 -10.03 27.15
N SER A 77 7.10 -11.15 26.47
CA SER A 77 8.04 -11.74 25.52
C SER A 77 7.41 -11.68 24.13
N GLN A 78 8.22 -11.44 23.10
CA GLN A 78 7.76 -11.24 21.73
C GLN A 78 8.68 -11.94 20.74
N SER A 79 8.09 -12.47 19.67
CA SER A 79 8.82 -13.15 18.60
C SER A 79 8.14 -12.94 17.24
N PRO A 80 8.79 -12.27 16.27
CA PRO A 80 10.02 -11.49 16.42
C PRO A 80 9.86 -10.31 17.39
N ASP A 81 10.98 -9.85 17.95
CA ASP A 81 11.01 -8.65 18.80
C ASP A 81 10.87 -7.40 17.94
N ILE A 82 9.76 -6.69 18.11
CA ILE A 82 9.49 -5.44 17.41
C ILE A 82 9.65 -4.21 18.32
N GLY A 83 10.01 -4.39 19.60
CA GLY A 83 10.18 -3.29 20.56
C GLY A 83 8.90 -2.85 21.27
N LEU A 84 7.88 -3.71 21.39
CA LEU A 84 6.71 -3.41 22.24
C LEU A 84 7.09 -3.24 23.71
N GLU A 85 6.42 -2.31 24.37
CA GLU A 85 6.59 -2.07 25.81
C GLU A 85 5.26 -2.16 26.54
N VAL A 86 5.27 -2.74 27.74
CA VAL A 86 4.11 -2.70 28.66
C VAL A 86 4.07 -1.30 29.28
N GLU A 87 3.07 -0.51 28.91
CA GLU A 87 2.92 0.86 29.40
C GLU A 87 2.18 0.90 30.74
N SER A 88 1.08 0.16 30.84
CA SER A 88 0.35 0.00 32.10
C SER A 88 -0.47 -1.29 32.12
N PHE A 89 -0.82 -1.74 33.32
CA PHE A 89 -1.73 -2.86 33.52
C PHE A 89 -2.62 -2.59 34.73
N GLN A 90 -3.90 -2.91 34.59
CA GLN A 90 -4.90 -2.79 35.64
C GLN A 90 -5.84 -4.00 35.57
N ALA A 91 -6.78 -4.10 36.51
CA ALA A 91 -7.78 -5.17 36.45
C ALA A 91 -8.51 -5.12 35.08
N ASN A 92 -8.59 -6.26 34.41
CA ASN A 92 -9.25 -6.45 33.11
C ASN A 92 -8.65 -5.72 31.89
N GLU A 93 -7.50 -5.04 32.00
CA GLU A 93 -6.90 -4.34 30.86
C GLU A 93 -5.36 -4.24 30.96
N ILE A 94 -4.68 -4.52 29.85
CA ILE A 94 -3.26 -4.21 29.65
C ILE A 94 -3.15 -3.17 28.52
N SER A 95 -2.31 -2.16 28.72
CA SER A 95 -1.94 -1.20 27.67
C SER A 95 -0.50 -1.46 27.23
N LEU A 96 -0.32 -1.68 25.93
CA LEU A 96 0.98 -1.86 25.28
C LEU A 96 1.26 -0.66 24.39
N ARG A 97 2.49 -0.15 24.41
CA ARG A 97 2.94 0.90 23.50
C ARG A 97 3.50 0.26 22.23
N VAL A 98 2.88 0.53 21.10
CA VAL A 98 3.36 0.08 19.79
C VAL A 98 4.49 1.02 19.34
N PRO A 99 5.68 0.50 19.02
CA PRO A 99 6.79 1.32 18.57
C PRO A 99 6.56 1.82 17.15
N VAL A 100 7.39 2.77 16.73
CA VAL A 100 7.52 3.16 15.31
C VAL A 100 8.17 2.01 14.56
N VAL A 101 7.55 1.55 13.47
CA VAL A 101 8.02 0.44 12.65
C VAL A 101 8.24 0.90 11.21
N ASP A 102 9.34 0.45 10.61
CA ASP A 102 9.74 0.79 9.23
C ASP A 102 9.12 -0.13 8.17
N ARG A 103 8.19 -0.99 8.56
CA ARG A 103 7.48 -1.97 7.73
C ARG A 103 6.32 -2.60 8.50
N PRO A 104 5.30 -3.15 7.83
CA PRO A 104 4.32 -4.04 8.46
C PRO A 104 5.04 -5.19 9.16
N SER A 105 4.76 -5.35 10.46
CA SER A 105 5.47 -6.32 11.30
C SER A 105 4.48 -7.15 12.09
N ALA A 106 4.56 -8.47 11.95
CA ALA A 106 3.80 -9.41 12.75
C ALA A 106 4.66 -9.91 13.91
N SER A 107 4.10 -9.98 15.12
CA SER A 107 4.77 -10.50 16.31
C SER A 107 3.82 -11.35 17.15
N ASP A 108 4.29 -12.51 17.58
CA ASP A 108 3.59 -13.33 18.58
C ASP A 108 4.01 -12.87 19.98
N LEU A 109 3.04 -12.43 20.76
CA LEU A 109 3.20 -11.92 22.11
C LEU A 109 2.89 -13.03 23.12
N GLN A 110 3.79 -13.23 24.07
CA GLN A 110 3.58 -14.05 25.25
C GLN A 110 3.57 -13.14 26.48
N LEU A 111 2.37 -12.96 27.04
CA LEU A 111 2.15 -12.18 28.25
C LEU A 111 2.16 -13.11 29.45
N THR A 112 3.07 -12.87 30.39
CA THR A 112 3.16 -13.64 31.63
C THR A 112 2.67 -12.78 32.80
N PHE A 113 1.52 -13.15 33.35
CA PHE A 113 0.88 -12.50 34.49
C PHE A 113 1.37 -13.16 35.77
N VAL A 114 1.88 -12.37 36.72
CA VAL A 114 2.39 -12.87 38.00
C VAL A 114 1.44 -12.49 39.13
N TYR A 115 1.08 -13.47 39.97
CA TYR A 115 0.26 -13.35 41.18
C TYR A 115 0.95 -14.10 42.33
N GLY A 116 1.74 -13.40 43.13
CA GLY A 116 2.62 -14.01 44.14
C GLY A 116 3.56 -15.04 43.50
N ASP A 117 3.45 -16.31 43.94
CA ASP A 117 4.27 -17.42 43.43
C ASP A 117 3.69 -18.10 42.18
N GLN A 118 2.58 -17.60 41.63
CA GLN A 118 1.91 -18.17 40.47
C GLN A 118 2.09 -17.30 39.22
N SER A 119 2.34 -17.95 38.08
CA SER A 119 2.43 -17.27 36.78
C SER A 119 1.48 -17.89 35.76
N ILE A 120 0.81 -17.06 34.97
CA ILE A 120 -0.12 -17.50 33.92
C ILE A 120 0.30 -16.86 32.60
N GLU A 121 0.41 -17.68 31.57
CA GLU A 121 0.81 -17.24 30.24
C GLU A 121 -0.41 -17.08 29.33
N GLN A 122 -0.42 -16.03 28.52
CA GLN A 122 -1.39 -15.80 27.45
C GLN A 122 -0.66 -15.48 26.16
N ARG A 123 -1.23 -15.89 25.03
CA ARG A 123 -0.67 -15.62 23.70
C ARG A 123 -1.61 -14.73 22.90
N VAL A 124 -1.04 -13.73 22.24
CA VAL A 124 -1.73 -12.80 21.36
C VAL A 124 -0.85 -12.57 20.14
N SER A 125 -1.39 -12.66 18.93
CA SER A 125 -0.68 -12.27 17.71
C SER A 125 -1.00 -10.81 17.40
N LEU A 126 0.03 -9.99 17.19
CA LEU A 126 -0.08 -8.59 16.80
C LEU A 126 0.38 -8.41 15.36
N LEU A 127 -0.33 -7.58 14.60
CA LEU A 127 0.15 -6.95 13.37
C LEU A 127 0.30 -5.44 13.59
N ALA A 128 1.54 -4.96 13.67
CA ALA A 128 1.86 -3.54 13.72
C ALA A 128 1.85 -2.95 12.29
N GLN A 129 1.11 -1.87 12.10
CA GLN A 129 1.00 -1.15 10.83
C GLN A 129 1.95 0.05 10.79
N ASN A 130 2.75 0.15 9.71
CA ASN A 130 3.55 1.33 9.42
C ASN A 130 2.69 2.40 8.76
N THR A 131 2.13 3.32 9.54
CA THR A 131 1.29 4.40 9.04
C THR A 131 2.12 5.58 8.52
N SER A 132 3.34 5.80 9.02
CA SER A 132 4.24 6.84 8.47
C SER A 132 4.69 6.54 7.03
N GLY A 133 4.73 5.27 6.64
CA GLY A 133 5.03 4.82 5.27
C GLY A 133 3.86 4.92 4.27
N GLU A 134 2.67 5.40 4.66
CA GLU A 134 1.48 5.40 3.79
C GLU A 134 1.68 6.14 2.45
N ALA A 135 2.34 7.30 2.48
CA ALA A 135 2.60 8.08 1.27
C ALA A 135 3.54 7.35 0.30
N LEU A 136 4.57 6.68 0.82
CA LEU A 136 5.48 5.85 0.03
C LEU A 136 4.71 4.68 -0.61
N VAL A 137 3.90 3.97 0.17
CA VAL A 137 3.07 2.87 -0.32
C VAL A 137 2.10 3.34 -1.41
N ALA A 138 1.44 4.48 -1.21
CA ALA A 138 0.51 5.05 -2.19
C ALA A 138 1.21 5.36 -3.52
N GLN A 139 2.37 6.01 -3.47
CA GLN A 139 3.15 6.33 -4.67
C GLN A 139 3.61 5.07 -5.40
N VAL A 140 4.15 4.06 -4.69
CA VAL A 140 4.55 2.79 -5.29
C VAL A 140 3.37 2.12 -6.01
N GLN A 141 2.20 2.08 -5.37
CA GLN A 141 0.99 1.53 -5.98
C GLN A 141 0.55 2.29 -7.23
N ASP A 142 0.65 3.63 -7.22
CA ASP A 142 0.36 4.45 -8.40
C ASP A 142 1.37 4.17 -9.52
N THR A 143 2.67 4.12 -9.25
CA THR A 143 3.70 3.78 -10.24
C THR A 143 3.44 2.42 -10.87
N LEU A 144 3.14 1.39 -10.07
CA LEU A 144 2.84 0.04 -10.57
C LEU A 144 1.55 0.00 -11.39
N ARG A 145 0.53 0.78 -11.00
CA ARG A 145 -0.74 0.90 -11.73
C ARG A 145 -0.58 1.61 -13.06
N GLU A 146 0.31 2.60 -13.14
CA GLU A 146 0.56 3.39 -14.35
C GLU A 146 1.59 2.78 -15.29
N ARG A 147 2.14 1.61 -14.97
CA ARG A 147 3.16 0.90 -15.75
C ARG A 147 2.99 1.02 -17.26
N GLU A 148 1.84 0.63 -17.81
CA GLU A 148 1.63 0.64 -19.27
C GLU A 148 1.60 2.06 -19.82
N SER A 149 0.94 2.99 -19.12
CA SER A 149 0.91 4.41 -19.50
C SER A 149 2.30 5.03 -19.53
N ILE A 150 3.15 4.67 -18.56
CA ILE A 150 4.55 5.08 -18.47
C ILE A 150 5.36 4.49 -19.63
N LEU A 151 5.27 3.18 -19.85
CA LEU A 151 6.01 2.49 -20.90
C LEU A 151 5.62 2.97 -22.31
N GLU A 152 4.34 3.25 -22.52
CA GLU A 152 3.82 3.77 -23.79
C GLU A 152 4.04 5.28 -23.95
N LEU A 153 4.58 5.97 -22.94
CA LEU A 153 4.65 7.43 -22.88
C LEU A 153 3.30 8.06 -23.24
N ALA A 154 2.21 7.50 -22.72
CA ALA A 154 0.87 7.73 -23.24
C ALA A 154 0.45 9.22 -23.19
N GLN A 155 0.89 9.97 -22.18
CA GLN A 155 0.63 11.42 -22.11
C GLN A 155 1.41 12.17 -23.18
N ASP A 156 2.72 11.93 -23.32
CA ASP A 156 3.56 12.58 -24.33
C ASP A 156 3.05 12.24 -25.75
N PHE A 157 2.67 10.99 -26.00
CA PHE A 157 2.08 10.58 -27.29
C PHE A 157 0.72 11.23 -27.55
N SER A 158 -0.13 11.36 -26.52
CA SER A 158 -1.43 12.05 -26.66
C SER A 158 -1.23 13.52 -27.00
N LEU A 159 -0.24 14.17 -26.38
CA LEU A 159 0.11 15.57 -26.65
C LEU A 159 0.68 15.73 -28.06
N TYR A 160 1.62 14.85 -28.46
CA TYR A 160 2.20 14.82 -29.80
C TYR A 160 1.12 14.68 -30.87
N ARG A 161 0.25 13.67 -30.72
CA ARG A 161 -0.85 13.41 -31.64
C ARG A 161 -1.79 14.61 -31.75
N PHE A 162 -2.16 15.21 -30.61
CA PHE A 162 -3.03 16.37 -30.59
C PHE A 162 -2.47 17.51 -31.44
N PHE A 163 -1.19 17.85 -31.28
CA PHE A 163 -0.58 18.95 -32.02
C PHE A 163 -0.34 18.64 -33.50
N ILE A 164 -0.10 17.38 -33.86
CA ILE A 164 -0.08 16.95 -35.27
C ILE A 164 -1.47 17.04 -35.90
N ASP A 165 -2.51 16.59 -35.20
CA ASP A 165 -3.90 16.73 -35.64
C ASP A 165 -4.27 18.22 -35.80
N TYR A 166 -3.83 19.06 -34.87
CA TYR A 166 -4.06 20.49 -34.89
C TYR A 166 -3.33 21.17 -36.07
N ALA A 167 -2.05 20.84 -36.32
CA ALA A 167 -1.30 21.34 -37.47
C ALA A 167 -1.95 20.95 -38.81
N TYR A 168 -2.49 19.73 -38.91
CA TYR A 168 -3.22 19.28 -40.10
C TYR A 168 -4.50 20.08 -40.32
N LEU A 169 -5.28 20.35 -39.27
CA LEU A 169 -6.52 21.14 -39.37
C LEU A 169 -6.28 22.60 -39.76
N TYR A 170 -5.07 23.11 -39.57
CA TYR A 170 -4.64 24.46 -39.97
C TYR A 170 -3.85 24.49 -41.28
N ASP A 171 -3.86 23.38 -42.05
CA ASP A 171 -3.15 23.24 -43.32
C ASP A 171 -1.63 23.47 -43.23
N LEU A 172 -1.03 23.29 -42.04
CA LEU A 172 0.43 23.42 -41.83
C LEU A 172 1.18 22.16 -42.25
N VAL A 173 0.49 21.01 -42.27
CA VAL A 173 0.99 19.73 -42.77
C VAL A 173 -0.08 19.05 -43.64
N THR A 174 0.36 18.31 -44.64
CA THR A 174 -0.51 17.47 -45.47
C THR A 174 -0.94 16.20 -44.70
N TYR A 175 -1.98 15.53 -45.19
CA TYR A 175 -2.41 14.24 -44.64
C TYR A 175 -1.27 13.20 -44.61
N SER A 176 -0.47 13.13 -45.67
CA SER A 176 0.66 12.19 -45.75
C SER A 176 1.74 12.50 -44.70
N GLU A 177 2.05 13.77 -44.47
CA GLU A 177 3.03 14.19 -43.46
C GLU A 177 2.52 13.92 -42.04
N LYS A 178 1.22 14.13 -41.79
CA LYS A 178 0.59 13.73 -40.53
C LYS A 178 0.76 12.24 -40.25
N GLU A 179 0.39 11.37 -41.19
CA GLU A 179 0.48 9.92 -40.98
C GLU A 179 1.93 9.47 -40.80
N GLN A 180 2.87 10.07 -41.54
CA GLN A 180 4.29 9.82 -41.36
C GLN A 180 4.74 10.17 -39.93
N ARG A 181 4.46 11.39 -39.46
CA ARG A 181 4.86 11.85 -38.12
C ARG A 181 4.24 11.03 -37.00
N LEU A 182 2.95 10.69 -37.11
CA LEU A 182 2.30 9.81 -36.13
C LEU A 182 2.94 8.42 -36.07
N SER A 183 3.51 7.92 -37.18
CA SER A 183 4.25 6.66 -37.21
C SER A 183 5.68 6.75 -36.68
N GLU A 184 6.25 7.95 -36.57
CA GLU A 184 7.62 8.18 -36.07
C GLU A 184 7.68 8.16 -34.52
N PHE A 185 6.59 8.52 -33.82
CA PHE A 185 6.53 8.37 -32.37
C PHE A 185 6.20 6.92 -32.01
N LEU A 186 7.25 6.15 -31.74
CA LEU A 186 7.15 4.79 -31.21
C LEU A 186 7.85 4.71 -29.85
N ALA A 187 7.08 4.70 -28.76
CA ALA A 187 7.65 4.57 -27.41
C ALA A 187 8.50 3.29 -27.22
N LEU A 188 8.26 2.27 -28.04
CA LEU A 188 9.07 1.05 -28.14
C LEU A 188 10.52 1.31 -28.56
N ASP A 189 10.77 2.38 -29.34
CA ASP A 189 12.09 2.75 -29.86
C ASP A 189 12.89 3.60 -28.86
N SER A 190 12.30 3.97 -27.72
CA SER A 190 13.03 4.67 -26.66
C SER A 190 14.17 3.78 -26.14
N PRO A 191 15.43 4.28 -26.12
CA PRO A 191 16.58 3.51 -25.65
C PRO A 191 16.46 3.07 -24.19
N SER A 192 15.69 3.81 -23.39
CA SER A 192 15.55 3.59 -21.94
C SER A 192 14.35 2.72 -21.58
N ARG A 193 13.56 2.26 -22.56
CA ARG A 193 12.33 1.51 -22.30
C ARG A 193 12.59 0.21 -21.52
N ALA A 194 13.61 -0.55 -21.94
CA ALA A 194 13.97 -1.79 -21.27
C ALA A 194 14.41 -1.56 -19.81
N THR A 195 15.13 -0.46 -19.55
CA THR A 195 15.53 -0.05 -18.21
C THR A 195 14.32 0.30 -17.33
N VAL A 196 13.35 1.07 -17.86
CA VAL A 196 12.10 1.38 -17.14
C VAL A 196 11.31 0.11 -16.83
N TYR A 197 11.15 -0.76 -17.82
CA TYR A 197 10.44 -2.03 -17.62
C TYR A 197 11.08 -2.84 -16.48
N SER A 198 12.40 -2.99 -16.50
CA SER A 198 13.12 -3.72 -15.46
C SER A 198 13.03 -3.05 -14.09
N ALA A 199 13.08 -1.72 -14.03
CA ALA A 199 12.99 -0.98 -12.77
C ALA A 199 11.59 -1.07 -12.15
N ILE A 200 10.53 -1.02 -12.96
CA ILE A 200 9.14 -1.20 -12.49
C ILE A 200 8.89 -2.64 -12.02
N GLU A 201 9.42 -3.66 -12.71
CA GLU A 201 9.37 -5.05 -12.23
C GLU A 201 10.09 -5.22 -10.89
N GLY A 202 11.29 -4.62 -10.76
CA GLY A 202 12.05 -4.60 -9.52
C GLY A 202 11.30 -3.91 -8.38
N LEU A 203 10.62 -2.79 -8.66
CA LEU A 203 9.74 -2.12 -7.71
C LEU A 203 8.58 -3.01 -7.27
N GLY A 204 7.96 -3.73 -8.21
CA GLY A 204 6.88 -4.67 -7.91
C GLY A 204 7.32 -5.80 -6.97
N ALA A 205 8.51 -6.35 -7.19
CA ALA A 205 9.10 -7.34 -6.29
C ALA A 205 9.37 -6.77 -4.90
N ALA A 206 10.04 -5.61 -4.82
CA ALA A 206 10.31 -4.93 -3.55
C ALA A 206 9.02 -4.58 -2.78
N PHE A 207 7.95 -4.20 -3.48
CA PHE A 207 6.68 -3.92 -2.86
C PHE A 207 6.04 -5.17 -2.22
N ASN A 208 6.12 -6.33 -2.88
CA ASN A 208 5.65 -7.58 -2.29
C ASN A 208 6.48 -7.97 -1.06
N ASP A 209 7.80 -7.82 -1.12
CA ASP A 209 8.70 -8.09 0.00
C ASP A 209 8.41 -7.15 1.19
N TYR A 210 8.11 -5.87 0.91
CA TYR A 210 7.69 -4.90 1.92
C TYR A 210 6.37 -5.28 2.59
N GLN A 211 5.35 -5.65 1.79
CA GLN A 211 4.06 -6.11 2.32
C GLN A 211 4.18 -7.38 3.16
N ALA A 212 5.16 -8.22 2.86
CA ALA A 212 5.50 -9.41 3.64
C ALA A 212 6.38 -9.11 4.87
N GLY A 213 6.74 -7.84 5.13
CA GLY A 213 7.60 -7.45 6.25
C GLY A 213 9.06 -7.87 6.10
N GLN A 214 9.53 -8.13 4.87
CA GLN A 214 10.89 -8.63 4.61
C GLN A 214 11.89 -7.50 4.38
N ILE A 215 11.45 -6.35 3.86
CA ILE A 215 12.29 -5.16 3.65
C ILE A 215 11.69 -3.93 4.34
N ALA A 216 12.55 -2.97 4.69
CA ALA A 216 12.17 -1.70 5.30
C ALA A 216 11.72 -0.66 4.25
N ASP A 217 11.08 0.41 4.72
CA ASP A 217 10.80 1.64 3.96
C ASP A 217 12.00 2.12 3.16
N GLN A 218 13.20 2.13 3.76
CA GLN A 218 14.40 2.60 3.09
C GLN A 218 14.69 1.81 1.80
N ALA A 219 14.52 0.48 1.84
CA ALA A 219 14.77 -0.38 0.69
C ALA A 219 13.66 -0.23 -0.37
N LEU A 220 12.40 -0.10 0.06
CA LEU A 220 11.29 0.19 -0.85
C LEU A 220 11.46 1.55 -1.54
N ASN A 221 11.87 2.57 -0.79
CA ASN A 221 12.13 3.91 -1.31
C ASN A 221 13.32 3.94 -2.29
N GLN A 222 14.36 3.13 -2.04
CA GLN A 222 15.45 2.97 -3.01
C GLN A 222 14.97 2.34 -4.33
N ALA A 223 14.12 1.30 -4.25
CA ALA A 223 13.54 0.69 -5.45
C ALA A 223 12.64 1.68 -6.21
N LEU A 224 11.85 2.49 -5.50
CA LEU A 224 11.05 3.56 -6.09
C LEU A 224 11.93 4.60 -6.79
N GLY A 225 12.98 5.10 -6.14
CA GLY A 225 13.89 6.08 -6.73
C GLY A 225 14.60 5.58 -7.99
N LEU A 226 14.96 4.28 -8.05
CA LEU A 226 15.49 3.66 -9.27
C LEU A 226 14.45 3.64 -10.40
N ALA A 227 13.19 3.34 -10.09
CA ALA A 227 12.11 3.39 -11.06
C ALA A 227 11.87 4.83 -11.54
N GLU A 228 11.80 5.81 -10.65
CA GLU A 228 11.62 7.22 -10.99
C GLU A 228 12.75 7.75 -11.89
N GLN A 229 14.00 7.43 -11.59
CA GLN A 229 15.13 7.83 -12.43
C GLN A 229 15.03 7.23 -13.83
N ALA A 230 14.64 5.96 -13.94
CA ALA A 230 14.45 5.32 -15.23
C ALA A 230 13.28 5.97 -16.00
N ILE A 231 12.16 6.26 -15.32
CA ILE A 231 10.98 6.91 -15.90
C ILE A 231 11.32 8.29 -16.45
N LEU A 232 12.06 9.09 -15.67
CA LEU A 232 12.56 10.39 -16.09
C LEU A 232 13.37 10.29 -17.39
N GLU A 233 14.32 9.34 -17.45
CA GLU A 233 15.15 9.13 -18.63
C GLU A 233 14.32 8.67 -19.84
N HIS A 234 13.32 7.81 -19.64
CA HIS A 234 12.39 7.41 -20.71
C HIS A 234 11.52 8.58 -21.18
N GLY A 235 11.08 9.44 -20.28
CA GLY A 235 10.38 10.69 -20.59
C GLY A 235 11.20 11.63 -21.47
N ARG A 236 12.53 11.60 -21.43
CA ARG A 236 13.36 12.43 -22.34
C ARG A 236 13.17 12.07 -23.81
N TYR A 237 12.82 10.81 -24.13
CA TYR A 237 12.44 10.44 -25.49
C TYR A 237 11.14 11.15 -25.90
N GLY A 238 10.10 11.10 -25.05
CA GLY A 238 8.83 11.80 -25.32
C GLY A 238 9.01 13.32 -25.47
N ALA A 239 9.84 13.93 -24.64
CA ALA A 239 10.20 15.35 -24.74
C ALA A 239 10.83 15.69 -26.10
N ARG A 240 11.75 14.84 -26.58
CA ARG A 240 12.41 15.00 -27.88
C ARG A 240 11.41 14.90 -29.04
N MET A 241 10.49 13.93 -28.99
CA MET A 241 9.45 13.83 -30.01
C MET A 241 8.58 15.09 -30.05
N LEU A 242 8.24 15.65 -28.89
CA LEU A 242 7.51 16.92 -28.81
C LEU A 242 8.31 18.11 -29.35
N GLU A 243 9.62 18.15 -29.10
CA GLU A 243 10.54 19.16 -29.62
C GLU A 243 10.61 19.11 -31.16
N GLU A 244 10.62 17.92 -31.77
CA GLU A 244 10.67 17.74 -33.22
C GLU A 244 9.46 18.34 -33.97
N ILE A 245 8.31 18.46 -33.29
CA ILE A 245 7.10 19.05 -33.86
C ILE A 245 6.88 20.50 -33.45
N GLN A 246 7.67 21.03 -32.51
CA GLN A 246 7.56 22.40 -32.01
C GLN A 246 7.56 23.45 -33.15
N PRO A 247 8.45 23.39 -34.17
CA PRO A 247 8.46 24.38 -35.25
C PRO A 247 7.18 24.42 -36.08
N LEU A 248 6.37 23.36 -36.07
CA LEU A 248 5.10 23.29 -36.80
C LEU A 248 3.99 24.05 -36.07
N VAL A 249 4.08 24.15 -34.75
CA VAL A 249 2.99 24.64 -33.89
C VAL A 249 3.41 25.82 -33.03
N GLU A 250 4.60 26.39 -33.26
CA GLU A 250 5.12 27.56 -32.53
C GLU A 250 4.20 28.79 -32.62
N ILE A 251 3.45 28.92 -33.72
CA ILE A 251 2.46 29.99 -33.91
C ILE A 251 1.20 29.76 -33.07
N LEU A 252 0.99 28.53 -32.57
CA LEU A 252 -0.18 28.09 -31.82
C LEU A 252 0.11 28.02 -30.32
N VAL A 253 1.30 27.53 -29.95
CA VAL A 253 1.74 27.34 -28.57
C VAL A 253 3.23 27.67 -28.40
N PRO A 254 3.61 28.28 -27.26
CA PRO A 254 4.97 28.78 -27.06
C PRO A 254 6.03 27.67 -26.95
N GLU A 255 5.74 26.55 -26.27
CA GLU A 255 6.68 25.45 -26.04
C GLU A 255 5.95 24.15 -25.65
N LEU A 256 6.40 23.01 -26.20
CA LEU A 256 5.81 21.67 -26.01
C LEU A 256 6.69 20.66 -25.28
N SER A 257 8.01 20.82 -25.32
CA SER A 257 8.95 19.87 -24.71
C SER A 257 9.29 20.23 -23.26
N SER A 258 8.74 21.32 -22.73
CA SER A 258 9.01 21.81 -21.39
C SER A 258 8.60 20.78 -20.32
N GLY A 259 9.42 20.70 -19.27
CA GLY A 259 9.15 19.85 -18.11
C GLY A 259 9.75 18.45 -18.17
N ASP A 260 9.46 17.68 -17.13
CA ASP A 260 9.89 16.30 -16.97
C ASP A 260 8.70 15.38 -16.68
N LEU A 261 8.76 14.13 -17.16
CA LEU A 261 7.79 13.10 -16.80
C LEU A 261 8.10 12.62 -15.37
N VAL A 262 7.41 13.20 -14.39
CA VAL A 262 7.60 12.92 -12.95
C VAL A 262 6.27 12.66 -12.25
N TYR A 263 6.33 12.05 -11.06
CA TYR A 263 5.15 11.82 -10.24
C TYR A 263 4.63 13.14 -9.67
N VAL A 264 3.32 13.35 -9.76
CA VAL A 264 2.61 14.50 -9.17
C VAL A 264 1.73 13.97 -8.02
N PRO A 265 2.19 14.07 -6.76
CA PRO A 265 1.52 13.45 -5.60
C PRO A 265 0.07 13.85 -5.44
N GLU A 266 -0.27 15.11 -5.72
CA GLU A 266 -1.61 15.66 -5.58
C GLU A 266 -2.61 15.03 -6.56
N LEU A 267 -2.11 14.48 -7.67
CA LEU A 267 -2.90 13.85 -8.72
C LEU A 267 -2.75 12.33 -8.75
N GLY A 268 -1.70 11.78 -8.14
CA GLY A 268 -1.40 10.35 -8.13
C GLY A 268 -1.09 9.79 -9.53
N ILE A 269 -0.41 10.59 -10.37
CA ILE A 269 -0.07 10.25 -11.76
C ILE A 269 1.36 10.69 -12.12
N TYR A 270 1.95 10.05 -13.12
CA TYR A 270 3.14 10.58 -13.81
C TYR A 270 2.72 11.52 -14.93
N SER A 271 3.23 12.75 -14.91
CA SER A 271 2.87 13.76 -15.89
C SER A 271 3.98 14.75 -16.15
N ARG A 272 4.20 15.10 -17.41
CA ARG A 272 4.97 16.30 -17.83
C ARG A 272 4.13 17.56 -17.76
N ILE A 273 2.86 17.43 -18.13
CA ILE A 273 1.93 18.55 -18.19
C ILE A 273 1.68 19.09 -16.77
N ALA A 274 1.29 18.23 -15.84
CA ALA A 274 0.96 18.64 -14.48
C ALA A 274 2.17 18.95 -13.59
N SER A 275 3.38 18.54 -14.00
CA SER A 275 4.63 18.86 -13.29
C SER A 275 5.23 20.20 -13.72
N THR A 276 4.67 20.86 -14.75
CA THR A 276 5.30 22.03 -15.38
C THR A 276 4.37 23.24 -15.35
N PRO A 277 4.76 24.33 -14.67
CA PRO A 277 3.93 25.54 -14.53
C PRO A 277 3.54 26.20 -15.85
N LEU A 278 4.27 25.92 -16.93
CA LEU A 278 3.94 26.39 -18.27
C LEU A 278 2.54 25.95 -18.73
N TYR A 279 2.15 24.71 -18.39
CA TYR A 279 0.86 24.15 -18.82
C TYR A 279 -0.29 24.51 -17.89
N GLY A 280 -0.01 24.97 -16.68
CA GLY A 280 -1.02 25.20 -15.66
C GLY A 280 -0.54 24.90 -14.26
N ASP A 281 -1.47 24.95 -13.30
CA ASP A 281 -1.20 24.80 -11.89
C ASP A 281 -2.08 23.71 -11.25
N VAL A 282 -1.51 22.99 -10.28
CA VAL A 282 -2.29 22.07 -9.44
C VAL A 282 -3.02 22.87 -8.37
N THR A 283 -4.34 22.73 -8.32
CA THR A 283 -5.24 23.37 -7.34
C THR A 283 -5.99 22.32 -6.52
N GLU A 284 -6.72 22.75 -5.48
CA GLU A 284 -7.58 21.84 -4.71
C GLU A 284 -8.62 21.12 -5.57
N ALA A 285 -9.11 21.80 -6.62
CA ALA A 285 -10.10 21.30 -7.58
C ALA A 285 -9.52 20.38 -8.66
N GLY A 286 -8.18 20.27 -8.75
CA GLY A 286 -7.47 19.52 -9.78
C GLY A 286 -6.48 20.41 -10.54
N PHE A 287 -6.06 19.97 -11.72
CA PHE A 287 -5.14 20.75 -12.55
C PHE A 287 -5.90 21.80 -13.36
N GLU A 288 -5.53 23.07 -13.21
CA GLU A 288 -6.06 24.20 -13.97
C GLU A 288 -5.11 24.54 -15.12
N VAL A 289 -5.59 24.43 -16.35
CA VAL A 289 -4.77 24.62 -17.56
C VAL A 289 -4.57 26.09 -17.88
N ALA A 290 -3.33 26.47 -18.14
CA ALA A 290 -2.98 27.82 -18.57
C ALA A 290 -3.71 28.21 -19.85
N GLN A 291 -4.02 29.51 -20.00
CA GLN A 291 -4.85 30.00 -21.11
C GLN A 291 -4.31 29.62 -22.49
N SER A 292 -2.99 29.67 -22.67
CA SER A 292 -2.29 29.28 -23.90
C SER A 292 -2.41 27.80 -24.25
N PHE A 293 -2.77 26.96 -23.28
CA PHE A 293 -2.88 25.51 -23.40
C PHE A 293 -4.32 24.99 -23.23
N ARG A 294 -5.34 25.85 -23.16
CA ARG A 294 -6.74 25.39 -23.08
C ARG A 294 -7.14 24.30 -24.08
N PRO A 295 -6.66 24.29 -25.34
CA PRO A 295 -7.02 23.24 -26.28
C PRO A 295 -6.63 21.81 -25.82
N ILE A 296 -5.63 21.66 -24.93
CA ILE A 296 -5.19 20.37 -24.40
C ILE A 296 -5.88 19.98 -23.08
N GLU A 297 -6.81 20.78 -22.57
CA GLU A 297 -7.50 20.51 -21.29
C GLU A 297 -8.15 19.12 -21.26
N SER A 298 -8.74 18.67 -22.37
CA SER A 298 -9.33 17.34 -22.48
C SER A 298 -8.32 16.18 -22.42
N LEU A 299 -7.02 16.45 -22.59
CA LEU A 299 -5.97 15.43 -22.53
C LEU A 299 -5.49 15.17 -21.10
N ILE A 300 -5.79 16.08 -20.17
CA ILE A 300 -5.31 16.00 -18.80
C ILE A 300 -6.28 15.14 -17.99
N ARG A 301 -5.85 13.92 -17.68
CA ARG A 301 -6.61 13.02 -16.83
C ARG A 301 -6.52 13.48 -15.38
N SER A 302 -7.50 14.21 -14.89
CA SER A 302 -7.67 14.45 -13.44
C SER A 302 -8.49 13.32 -12.81
N ARG A 303 -7.85 12.49 -11.97
CA ARG A 303 -8.55 11.41 -11.24
C ARG A 303 -9.62 11.94 -10.26
N LYS A 304 -9.56 13.21 -9.85
CA LYS A 304 -10.53 13.82 -8.92
C LYS A 304 -11.93 14.07 -9.50
N THR A 305 -12.12 14.04 -10.82
CA THR A 305 -13.40 14.43 -11.45
C THR A 305 -14.29 13.26 -11.91
N GLN A 306 -14.00 12.02 -11.50
CA GLN A 306 -14.90 10.88 -11.73
C GLN A 306 -15.38 10.24 -10.43
N SER A 307 -15.84 11.06 -9.47
CA SER A 307 -16.99 10.64 -8.67
C SER A 307 -18.22 10.77 -9.56
N LEU A 308 -18.46 9.78 -10.43
CA LEU A 308 -19.76 9.61 -11.03
C LEU A 308 -20.69 9.18 -9.91
N THR A 309 -21.36 10.14 -9.29
CA THR A 309 -22.57 9.87 -8.51
C THR A 309 -23.55 9.19 -9.46
N CYS A 310 -23.60 7.87 -9.42
CA CYS A 310 -24.75 7.12 -9.91
C CYS A 310 -25.92 7.50 -9.01
N GLU A 311 -26.58 8.62 -9.31
CA GLU A 311 -27.95 8.84 -8.86
C GLU A 311 -28.80 7.77 -9.53
N SER A 312 -29.18 6.77 -8.74
CA SER A 312 -30.19 5.79 -9.12
C SER A 312 -31.50 6.52 -9.35
N LEU A 313 -31.98 6.53 -10.60
CA LEU A 313 -33.39 6.73 -10.92
C LEU A 313 -34.20 5.50 -10.51
#